data_AF-A0A9X9A111-F1
#
_entry.id   AF-A0A9X9A111-F1
#
_cell.length_a   1.000
_cell.length_b   1.000
_cell.length_c   1.000
_cell.angle_alpha   90.00
_cell.angle_beta   90.00
_cell.angle_gamma   90.00
#
_symmetry.space_group_name_H-M   'P 1'
#
loop_
_entity.id
_entity.type
_entity.pdbx_description
1 polymer ?
#
loop_
_entity_poly.entity_id
_entity_poly.type
_entity_poly.pdbx_seq_one_letter_code
_entity_poly.pdbx_strand_id
1 'polypeptide(L)'
;NTEKSKEFKKMLLSADLITADGIGVIIGSKILKGTLKERVTGADLTHDLIKYCNDNEYRVFLFGAAPESNKKALEKLNEQFPGAQFKGQHGFVNGEE
;
A
#
# COMPACT_ATOMS: atom_id res chain seq x y z
N ASN A 1 -7.16 -10.11 -13.89
CA ASN A 1 -8.26 -9.38 -13.20
C ASN A 1 -8.75 -8.17 -13.99
N THR A 2 -7.89 -7.27 -14.46
CA THR A 2 -8.27 -6.10 -15.30
C THR A 2 -8.94 -6.45 -16.64
N GLU A 3 -8.59 -7.58 -17.26
CA GLU A 3 -9.26 -8.05 -18.48
C GLU A 3 -10.71 -8.50 -18.24
N LYS A 4 -11.03 -8.93 -17.01
CA LYS A 4 -12.33 -9.48 -16.64
C LYS A 4 -13.31 -8.41 -16.13
N SER A 5 -12.83 -7.24 -15.69
CA SER A 5 -13.66 -6.15 -15.18
C SER A 5 -13.27 -4.81 -15.80
N LYS A 6 -14.19 -4.25 -16.62
CA LYS A 6 -14.04 -2.93 -17.23
C LYS A 6 -13.97 -1.81 -16.20
N GLU A 7 -14.72 -1.94 -15.12
CA GLU A 7 -14.75 -0.97 -14.03
C GLU A 7 -13.41 -0.91 -13.30
N PHE A 8 -12.87 -2.07 -12.90
CA PHE A 8 -11.57 -2.14 -12.25
C PHE A 8 -10.46 -1.59 -13.14
N LYS A 9 -10.47 -1.89 -14.44
CA LYS A 9 -9.52 -1.32 -15.40
C LYS A 9 -9.62 0.21 -15.47
N LYS A 10 -10.84 0.76 -15.47
CA LYS A 10 -11.05 2.22 -15.48
C LYS A 10 -10.50 2.86 -14.22
N MET A 11 -10.77 2.30 -13.04
CA MET A 11 -10.25 2.79 -11.76
C MET A 11 -8.72 2.75 -11.71
N LEU A 12 -8.12 1.64 -12.15
CA LEU A 12 -6.67 1.49 -12.18
C LEU A 12 -6.02 2.54 -13.07
N LEU A 13 -6.57 2.79 -14.27
CA LEU A 13 -6.03 3.77 -15.22
C LEU A 13 -6.31 5.23 -14.83
N SER A 14 -7.18 5.48 -13.85
CA SER A 14 -7.44 6.82 -13.31
C SER A 14 -6.61 7.16 -12.08
N ALA A 15 -5.79 6.23 -11.57
CA ALA A 15 -4.93 6.50 -10.42
C ALA A 15 -3.79 7.48 -10.78
N ASP A 16 -3.47 8.39 -9.86
CA ASP A 16 -2.34 9.32 -10.03
C ASP A 16 -0.99 8.61 -10.11
N LEU A 17 -0.88 7.45 -9.45
CA LEU A 17 0.32 6.63 -9.44
C LEU A 17 -0.03 5.14 -9.58
N ILE A 18 0.64 4.47 -10.51
CA ILE A 18 0.60 3.01 -10.68
C ILE A 18 2.02 2.49 -10.51
N THR A 19 2.26 1.72 -9.46
CA THR A 19 3.59 1.15 -9.17
C THR A 19 3.76 -0.24 -9.77
N ALA A 20 5.02 -0.59 -10.07
CA ALA A 20 5.38 -1.90 -10.58
C ALA A 20 5.59 -2.88 -9.42
N ASP A 21 4.50 -3.47 -8.93
CA ASP A 21 4.56 -4.50 -7.89
C ASP A 21 4.73 -5.91 -8.49
N GLY A 22 5.66 -6.68 -7.95
CA GLY A 22 5.98 -8.03 -8.41
C GLY A 22 6.94 -8.13 -9.60
N ILE A 23 7.71 -9.23 -9.63
CA ILE A 23 8.73 -9.47 -10.66
C ILE A 23 8.12 -9.72 -12.05
N GLY A 24 6.91 -10.28 -12.11
CA GLY A 24 6.21 -10.56 -13.37
C GLY A 24 5.93 -9.29 -14.19
N VAL A 25 5.61 -8.17 -13.53
CA VAL A 25 5.40 -6.87 -14.19
C VAL A 25 6.69 -6.35 -14.81
N ILE A 26 7.82 -6.49 -14.10
CA ILE A 26 9.14 -6.11 -14.60
C ILE A 26 9.54 -6.97 -15.81
N ILE A 27 9.36 -8.29 -15.71
CA ILE A 27 9.66 -9.21 -16.81
C ILE A 27 8.77 -8.90 -18.02
N GLY A 28 7.46 -8.72 -17.81
CA GLY A 28 6.52 -8.36 -18.88
C GLY A 28 6.89 -7.05 -19.57
N SER A 29 7.30 -6.03 -18.80
CA SER A 29 7.83 -4.79 -19.36
C SER A 29 9.04 -5.04 -20.26
N LYS A 30 10.04 -5.83 -19.80
CA LYS A 30 11.23 -6.16 -20.61
C LYS A 30 10.88 -6.90 -21.91
N ILE A 31 9.97 -7.87 -21.85
CA ILE A 31 9.49 -8.61 -23.04
C ILE A 31 8.86 -7.64 -24.05
N LEU A 32 8.07 -6.68 -23.56
CA LEU A 32 7.42 -5.65 -24.37
C LEU A 32 8.32 -4.46 -24.73
N LYS A 33 9.64 -4.56 -24.47
CA LYS A 33 10.64 -3.48 -24.66
C LYS A 33 10.29 -2.18 -23.93
N GLY A 34 9.58 -2.29 -22.80
CA GLY A 34 9.26 -1.19 -21.90
C GLY A 34 10.46 -0.77 -21.02
N THR A 35 10.25 0.27 -20.21
CA THR A 35 11.31 0.97 -19.47
C THR A 35 11.24 0.79 -17.96
N LEU A 36 10.37 -0.09 -17.43
CA LEU A 36 10.30 -0.32 -15.99
C LEU A 36 11.61 -0.93 -15.47
N LYS A 37 12.26 -0.23 -14.54
CA LYS A 37 13.61 -0.57 -14.07
C LYS A 37 13.61 -1.45 -12.84
N GLU A 38 12.70 -1.18 -11.91
CA GLU A 38 12.71 -1.80 -10.58
C GLU A 38 11.31 -2.12 -10.08
N ARG A 39 11.26 -3.07 -9.15
CA ARG A 39 10.06 -3.49 -8.45
C ARG A 39 9.84 -2.57 -7.24
N VAL A 40 8.63 -2.04 -7.11
CA VAL A 40 8.21 -1.23 -5.95
C VAL A 40 7.06 -1.97 -5.27
N THR A 41 7.35 -2.59 -4.12
CA THR A 41 6.33 -3.36 -3.41
C THR A 41 5.42 -2.42 -2.62
N GLY A 42 4.16 -2.81 -2.45
CA GLY A 42 3.24 -2.04 -1.61
C GLY A 42 3.72 -1.93 -0.15
N ALA A 43 4.39 -2.96 0.37
CA ALA A 43 4.90 -2.97 1.74
C ALA A 43 6.04 -1.96 1.94
N ASP A 44 7.00 -1.90 1.01
CA ASP A 44 8.12 -0.95 1.09
C ASP A 44 7.59 0.49 0.96
N LEU A 45 6.73 0.73 -0.03
CA LEU A 45 6.10 2.04 -0.24
C LEU A 45 5.31 2.49 1.00
N THR A 46 4.59 1.57 1.66
CA THR A 46 3.84 1.91 2.88
C THR A 46 4.77 2.35 4.00
N HIS A 47 5.92 1.69 4.20
CA HIS A 47 6.90 2.12 5.20
C HIS A 47 7.49 3.49 4.86
N ASP A 48 7.83 3.74 3.60
CA ASP A 48 8.34 5.04 3.15
C ASP A 48 7.31 6.17 3.35
N LEU A 49 6.03 5.89 3.09
CA LEU A 49 4.94 6.83 3.33
C LEU A 49 4.75 7.12 4.82
N ILE A 50 4.81 6.10 5.68
CA ILE A 50 4.68 6.30 7.14
C ILE A 50 5.89 7.10 7.66
N LYS A 51 7.10 6.83 7.16
CA LYS A 51 8.28 7.63 7.48
C LYS A 51 8.10 9.08 7.04
N TYR A 52 7.57 9.32 5.84
CA TYR A 52 7.26 10.67 5.40
C TYR A 52 6.25 11.35 6.32
N CYS A 53 5.20 10.64 6.75
CA CYS A 53 4.23 11.16 7.72
C CYS A 53 4.85 11.46 9.09
N ASN A 54 5.80 10.62 9.54
CA ASN A 54 6.57 10.84 10.76
C ASN A 54 7.35 12.14 10.73
N ASP A 55 8.01 12.42 9.59
CA ASP A 55 8.90 13.58 9.46
C ASP A 55 8.13 14.89 9.19
N ASN A 56 6.87 14.81 8.76
CA ASN A 56 6.05 15.95 8.34
C ASN A 56 4.74 16.10 9.13
N GLU A 57 4.60 15.39 10.27
CA GLU A 57 3.45 15.46 11.18
C GLU A 57 2.08 15.15 10.54
N TYR A 58 2.06 14.33 9.49
CA TYR A 58 0.80 13.90 8.87
C TYR A 58 0.09 12.83 9.70
N ARG A 59 -1.24 12.86 9.65
CA ARG A 59 -2.11 11.92 10.36
C ARG A 59 -2.27 10.63 9.54
N VAL A 60 -2.09 9.50 10.22
CA VAL A 60 -2.21 8.15 9.64
C VAL A 60 -3.41 7.43 10.23
N PHE A 61 -4.14 6.71 9.38
CA PHE A 61 -5.23 5.82 9.78
C PHE A 61 -4.99 4.43 9.19
N LEU A 62 -5.05 3.38 10.01
CA LEU A 62 -4.82 1.99 9.58
C LEU A 62 -6.14 1.26 9.36
N PHE A 63 -6.45 0.88 8.13
CA PHE A 63 -7.71 0.22 7.78
C PHE A 63 -7.48 -1.18 7.21
N GLY A 64 -8.18 -2.19 7.75
CA GLY A 64 -8.13 -3.59 7.35
C GLY A 64 -7.51 -4.53 8.39
N ALA A 65 -7.39 -5.80 8.02
CA ALA A 65 -6.92 -6.92 8.84
C ALA A 65 -7.80 -7.24 10.07
N ALA A 66 -7.55 -8.40 10.68
CA ALA A 66 -8.15 -8.78 11.95
C ALA A 66 -7.68 -7.81 13.07
N PRO A 67 -8.52 -7.54 14.09
CA PRO A 67 -8.19 -6.61 15.17
C PRO A 67 -6.83 -6.87 15.84
N GLU A 68 -6.49 -8.13 16.08
CA GLU A 68 -5.21 -8.51 16.70
C GLU A 68 -4.01 -8.21 15.81
N SER A 69 -4.13 -8.42 14.50
CA SER A 69 -3.07 -8.12 13.54
C SER A 69 -2.89 -6.61 13.38
N ASN A 70 -4.00 -5.87 13.31
CA ASN A 70 -3.97 -4.41 13.18
C ASN A 70 -3.34 -3.76 14.43
N LYS A 71 -3.74 -4.20 15.63
CA LYS A 71 -3.15 -3.75 16.90
C LYS A 71 -1.64 -3.97 16.95
N LYS A 72 -1.16 -5.18 16.59
CA LYS A 72 0.28 -5.48 16.55
C LYS A 72 1.03 -4.63 15.53
N ALA A 73 0.42 -4.36 14.37
CA ALA A 73 1.01 -3.47 13.38
C ALA A 73 1.14 -2.05 13.93
N LEU A 74 0.08 -1.52 14.56
CA LEU A 74 0.09 -0.20 15.17
C LEU A 74 1.17 -0.08 16.26
N GLU A 75 1.29 -1.06 17.15
CA GLU A 75 2.32 -1.08 18.20
C GLU A 75 3.74 -0.98 17.59
N LYS A 76 4.06 -1.85 16.63
CA LYS A 76 5.38 -1.84 15.95
C LYS A 76 5.64 -0.55 15.17
N LEU A 77 4.62 -0.01 14.52
CA LEU A 77 4.78 1.21 13.72
C LEU A 77 4.98 2.44 14.62
N ASN A 78 4.34 2.51 15.80
CA ASN A 78 4.62 3.56 16.78
C ASN A 78 6.04 3.47 17.34
N GLU A 79 6.55 2.26 17.57
CA GLU A 79 7.94 2.06 18.02
C GLU A 79 8.95 2.50 16.95
N GLN A 80 8.68 2.19 15.68
CA GLN A 80 9.59 2.51 14.56
C GLN A 80 9.50 3.98 14.11
N PHE A 81 8.32 4.59 14.25
CA PHE A 81 8.01 5.93 13.74
C PHE A 81 7.32 6.77 14.83
N PRO A 82 8.04 7.16 15.91
CA PRO A 82 7.44 7.80 17.07
C PRO A 82 6.87 9.21 16.82
N GLY A 83 7.24 9.86 15.72
CA GLY A 83 6.69 11.14 15.26
C GLY A 83 5.45 11.01 14.38
N ALA A 84 5.13 9.82 13.87
CA ALA A 84 3.94 9.62 13.06
C ALA A 84 2.67 9.73 13.91
N GLN A 85 1.69 10.49 13.42
CA GLN A 85 0.44 10.70 14.14
C GLN A 85 -0.61 9.65 13.76
N PHE A 86 -0.59 8.48 14.39
CA PHE A 86 -1.65 7.49 14.22
C PHE A 86 -2.93 7.96 14.93
N LYS A 87 -3.97 8.31 14.17
CA LYS A 87 -5.25 8.87 14.69
C LYS A 87 -6.42 7.90 14.66
N GLY A 88 -6.18 6.65 14.28
CA GLY A 88 -7.18 5.61 14.36
C GLY A 88 -6.78 4.33 13.64
N GLN A 89 -7.50 3.26 13.96
CA GLN A 89 -7.42 1.99 13.27
C GLN A 89 -8.81 1.35 13.19
N HIS A 90 -9.07 0.58 12.15
CA HIS A 90 -10.28 -0.24 12.01
C HIS A 90 -9.98 -1.50 11.19
N GLY A 91 -10.62 -2.62 11.55
CA GLY A 91 -10.46 -3.90 10.85
C GLY A 91 -11.41 -4.09 9.67
N PHE A 92 -11.69 -5.34 9.32
CA PHE A 92 -12.69 -5.69 8.31
C PHE A 92 -14.08 -5.11 8.64
N VAL A 93 -14.80 -4.66 7.61
CA VAL A 93 -16.18 -4.17 7.72
C VAL A 93 -17.09 -5.32 7.28
N ASN A 94 -18.05 -5.69 8.13
CA ASN A 94 -19.01 -6.80 7.92
C ASN A 94 -18.47 -8.24 8.11
N GLY A 95 -17.27 -8.42 8.67
CA GLY A 95 -16.79 -9.75 9.06
C GLY A 95 -16.36 -10.68 7.92
N GLU A 96 -16.15 -10.15 6.72
CA GLU A 96 -15.50 -10.89 5.63
C GLU A 96 -13.98 -10.87 5.87
N GLU A 97 -13.44 -12.02 6.29
CA GLU A 97 -11.99 -12.34 6.31
C GLU A 97 -11.46 -12.69 4.92
#